data_AF-A0A7W5NHA5-F1
#
_entry.id   AF-A0A7W5NHA5-F1
#
_cell.length_a   1.000
_cell.length_b   1.000
_cell.length_c   1.000
_cell.angle_alpha   90.00
_cell.angle_beta   90.00
_cell.angle_gamma   90.00
#
_symmetry.space_group_name_H-M   'P 1'
#
loop_
_entity.id
_entity.type
_entity.pdbx_description
1 polymer ?
#
loop_
_entity_poly.entity_id
_entity_poly.type
_entity_poly.pdbx_seq_one_letter_code
_entity_poly.pdbx_strand_id
1 'polypeptide(L)'
;MDNVAGSLGSHWAAWSAVVASGVFHGVNPAMGWLFATALGLQRGSRSALLLALPPIALGHAASVLLFTSSIALLGAWAPQLAHSGLHWALGALLIGWAAWQHAYGHRHRVRVGMTAGFVALAAWSALMATLHGAGLMLMPALLPVCGSGVSVGGPLLVSAAFTALHTVVTLATTAAIALLAYEYLGLGILRRGWINFEWLWQGALVATGALMIAVG
;
A
#
# COMPACT_ATOMS: atom_id res chain seq x y z
N MET A 1 -18.19 -17.97 -8.78
CA MET A 1 -17.51 -16.75 -9.30
C MET A 1 -18.47 -15.56 -9.38
N ASP A 2 -19.76 -15.78 -9.13
CA ASP A 2 -20.84 -14.79 -9.23
C ASP A 2 -20.82 -13.73 -8.11
N ASN A 3 -20.15 -14.04 -6.99
CA ASN A 3 -20.16 -13.22 -5.77
C ASN A 3 -19.21 -12.00 -5.81
N VAL A 4 -18.06 -12.13 -6.47
CA VAL A 4 -17.08 -11.03 -6.61
C VAL A 4 -17.53 -10.05 -7.69
N ALA A 5 -18.08 -10.57 -8.79
CA ALA A 5 -18.64 -9.76 -9.87
C ALA A 5 -19.85 -8.92 -9.41
N GLY A 6 -20.72 -9.47 -8.57
CA GLY A 6 -21.84 -8.73 -7.97
C GLY A 6 -21.39 -7.57 -7.06
N SER A 7 -20.35 -7.80 -6.24
CA SER A 7 -19.72 -6.77 -5.37
C SER A 7 -19.02 -5.66 -6.17
N LEU A 8 -18.39 -6.00 -7.30
CA LEU A 8 -17.79 -5.02 -8.20
C LEU A 8 -18.84 -4.07 -8.76
N GLY A 9 -20.02 -4.57 -9.12
CA GLY A 9 -21.13 -3.77 -9.64
C GLY A 9 -21.74 -2.82 -8.59
N SER A 10 -21.93 -3.29 -7.35
CA SER A 10 -22.54 -2.49 -6.27
C SER A 10 -21.57 -1.54 -5.57
N HIS A 11 -20.27 -1.82 -5.58
CA HIS A 11 -19.23 -1.04 -4.89
C HIS A 11 -18.08 -0.62 -5.82
N TRP A 12 -18.36 -0.33 -7.09
CA TRP A 12 -17.34 0.00 -8.10
C TRP A 12 -16.39 1.12 -7.65
N ALA A 13 -16.89 2.11 -6.90
CA ALA A 13 -16.09 3.21 -6.36
C ALA A 13 -15.04 2.74 -5.35
N ALA A 14 -15.39 1.80 -4.46
CA ALA A 14 -14.46 1.24 -3.48
C ALA A 14 -13.35 0.45 -4.18
N TRP A 15 -13.71 -0.43 -5.12
CA TRP A 15 -12.74 -1.20 -5.91
C TRP A 15 -11.85 -0.32 -6.77
N SER A 16 -12.40 0.75 -7.36
CA SER A 16 -11.62 1.73 -8.12
C SER A 16 -10.63 2.47 -7.23
N ALA A 17 -11.01 2.81 -5.99
CA ALA A 17 -10.11 3.41 -5.01
C ALA A 17 -8.97 2.46 -4.61
N VAL A 18 -9.22 1.15 -4.50
CA VAL A 18 -8.17 0.14 -4.26
C VAL A 18 -7.16 0.12 -5.41
N VAL A 19 -7.64 0.14 -6.66
CA VAL A 19 -6.78 0.18 -7.86
C VAL A 19 -5.99 1.48 -7.92
N ALA A 20 -6.65 2.63 -7.77
CA ALA A 20 -6.00 3.94 -7.80
C ALA A 20 -4.94 4.06 -6.70
N SER A 21 -5.25 3.58 -5.49
CA SER A 21 -4.29 3.47 -4.39
C SER A 21 -3.12 2.54 -4.75
N GLY A 22 -3.37 1.40 -5.38
CA GLY A 22 -2.32 0.49 -5.84
C GLY A 22 -1.36 1.16 -6.85
N VAL A 23 -1.90 1.90 -7.82
CA VAL A 23 -1.08 2.67 -8.76
C VAL A 23 -0.26 3.71 -8.01
N PHE A 24 -0.89 4.48 -7.12
CA PHE A 24 -0.22 5.50 -6.30
C PHE A 24 0.95 4.92 -5.49
N HIS A 25 0.75 3.76 -4.86
CA HIS A 25 1.79 3.05 -4.11
C HIS A 25 2.91 2.52 -5.02
N GLY A 26 2.56 1.99 -6.20
CA GLY A 26 3.54 1.42 -7.13
C GLY A 26 4.40 2.46 -7.86
N VAL A 27 3.90 3.69 -8.03
CA VAL A 27 4.69 4.81 -8.56
C VAL A 27 5.74 5.28 -7.54
N ASN A 28 5.47 5.10 -6.23
CA ASN A 28 6.35 5.60 -5.18
C ASN A 28 7.76 4.95 -5.26
N PRO A 29 8.82 5.76 -5.44
CA PRO A 29 10.21 5.27 -5.54
C PRO A 29 10.67 4.47 -4.33
N ALA A 30 10.24 4.85 -3.13
CA ALA A 30 10.62 4.19 -1.88
C ALA A 30 9.99 2.79 -1.72
N MET A 31 8.89 2.52 -2.44
CA MET A 31 8.07 1.32 -2.29
C MET A 31 8.59 0.10 -3.09
N GLY A 32 9.61 0.27 -3.95
CA GLY A 32 10.33 -0.90 -4.45
C GLY A 32 10.99 -0.77 -5.82
N TRP A 33 10.48 0.08 -6.72
CA TRP A 33 11.01 0.10 -8.10
C TRP A 33 12.46 0.62 -8.15
N LEU A 34 12.86 1.54 -7.27
CA LEU A 34 14.26 1.94 -7.13
C LEU A 34 15.17 0.79 -6.70
N PHE A 35 14.73 -0.01 -5.73
CA PHE A 35 15.49 -1.18 -5.27
C PHE A 35 15.62 -2.22 -6.37
N ALA A 36 14.52 -2.55 -7.05
CA ALA A 36 14.52 -3.49 -8.16
C ALA A 36 15.42 -3.01 -9.32
N THR A 37 15.33 -1.72 -9.68
CA THR A 37 16.16 -1.11 -10.72
C THR A 37 17.63 -1.10 -10.31
N ALA A 38 17.95 -0.68 -9.08
CA ALA A 38 19.32 -0.65 -8.58
C ALA A 38 19.96 -2.05 -8.55
N LEU A 39 19.22 -3.07 -8.11
CA LEU A 39 19.72 -4.45 -8.11
C LEU A 39 19.92 -5.00 -9.54
N GLY A 40 18.99 -4.68 -10.44
CA GLY A 40 19.12 -5.01 -11.87
C GLY A 40 20.37 -4.39 -12.49
N LEU A 41 20.61 -3.10 -12.24
CA LEU A 41 21.78 -2.38 -12.74
C LEU A 41 23.09 -2.90 -12.10
N GLN A 42 23.09 -3.16 -10.80
CA GLN A 42 24.25 -3.67 -10.07
C GLN A 42 24.69 -5.05 -10.60
N ARG A 43 23.73 -5.93 -10.93
CA ARG A 43 24.01 -7.27 -11.45
C ARG A 43 24.04 -7.34 -12.98
N GLY A 44 23.83 -6.22 -13.67
CA GLY A 44 23.79 -6.15 -15.13
C GLY A 44 22.75 -7.08 -15.78
N SER A 45 21.64 -7.40 -15.08
CA SER A 45 20.70 -8.43 -15.52
C SER A 45 19.24 -8.04 -15.27
N ARG A 46 18.39 -8.19 -16.30
CA ARG A 46 16.93 -8.07 -16.19
C ARG A 46 16.35 -9.10 -15.22
N SER A 47 16.91 -10.31 -15.20
CA SER A 47 16.46 -11.36 -14.27
C SER A 47 16.68 -10.96 -12.82
N ALA A 48 17.76 -10.25 -12.50
CA ALA A 48 18.01 -9.76 -11.15
C ALA A 48 16.97 -8.71 -10.70
N LEU A 49 16.52 -7.85 -11.62
CA LEU A 49 15.42 -6.91 -11.36
C LEU A 49 14.12 -7.66 -11.08
N LEU A 50 13.76 -8.61 -11.95
CA LEU A 50 12.51 -9.37 -11.81
C LEU A 50 12.51 -10.23 -10.54
N LEU A 51 13.65 -10.79 -10.14
CA LEU A 51 13.79 -11.56 -8.90
C LEU A 51 13.69 -10.70 -7.63
N ALA A 52 13.81 -9.38 -7.73
CA ALA A 52 13.55 -8.47 -6.61
C ALA A 52 12.06 -8.24 -6.36
N LEU A 53 11.19 -8.45 -7.37
CA LEU A 53 9.76 -8.18 -7.27
C LEU A 53 9.02 -9.12 -6.30
N PRO A 54 9.24 -10.46 -6.29
CA PRO A 54 8.55 -11.35 -5.36
C PRO A 54 8.73 -11.02 -3.88
N PRO A 55 9.95 -10.76 -3.34
CA PRO A 55 10.09 -10.41 -1.94
C PRO A 55 9.43 -9.06 -1.61
N ILE A 56 9.49 -8.07 -2.52
CA ILE A 56 8.77 -6.79 -2.38
C ILE A 56 7.26 -7.03 -2.29
N ALA A 57 6.72 -7.86 -3.19
CA ALA A 57 5.30 -8.22 -3.20
C ALA A 57 4.85 -8.83 -1.88
N LEU A 58 5.61 -9.79 -1.38
CA LEU A 58 5.30 -10.48 -0.14
C LEU A 58 5.32 -9.53 1.06
N GLY A 59 6.33 -8.68 1.15
CA GLY A 59 6.40 -7.69 2.23
C GLY A 59 5.23 -6.71 2.19
N HIS A 60 4.94 -6.16 1.01
CA HIS A 60 3.81 -5.25 0.81
C HIS A 60 2.46 -5.91 1.14
N ALA A 61 2.22 -7.11 0.60
CA ALA A 61 1.00 -7.88 0.86
C ALA A 61 0.85 -8.20 2.35
N ALA A 62 1.93 -8.59 3.04
CA ALA A 62 1.88 -8.92 4.46
C ALA A 62 1.46 -7.70 5.31
N SER A 63 2.01 -6.51 5.03
CA SER A 63 1.62 -5.27 5.71
C SER A 63 0.16 -4.92 5.44
N VAL A 64 -0.25 -4.90 4.17
CA VAL A 64 -1.63 -4.55 3.79
C VAL A 64 -2.64 -5.54 4.37
N LEU A 65 -2.34 -6.84 4.32
CA LEU A 65 -3.19 -7.87 4.90
C LEU A 65 -3.31 -7.73 6.41
N LEU A 66 -2.19 -7.44 7.10
CA LEU A 66 -2.20 -7.24 8.55
C LEU A 66 -3.21 -6.16 8.96
N PHE A 67 -3.17 -4.98 8.32
CA PHE A 67 -4.09 -3.90 8.66
C PHE A 67 -5.53 -4.20 8.23
N THR A 68 -5.74 -4.67 6.99
CA THR A 68 -7.10 -4.93 6.48
C THR A 68 -7.80 -6.10 7.19
N SER A 69 -7.06 -7.11 7.65
CA SER A 69 -7.61 -8.23 8.43
C SER A 69 -7.80 -7.89 9.91
N SER A 70 -7.01 -6.95 10.46
CA SER A 70 -7.16 -6.52 11.86
C SER A 70 -8.56 -5.95 12.13
N ILE A 71 -9.17 -5.23 11.19
CA ILE A 71 -10.56 -4.75 11.36
C ILE A 71 -11.58 -5.89 11.31
N ALA A 72 -11.39 -6.86 10.42
CA ALA A 72 -12.26 -8.03 10.36
C ALA A 72 -12.25 -8.81 11.69
N LEU A 73 -11.07 -8.96 12.29
CA LEU A 73 -10.89 -9.57 13.61
C LEU A 73 -11.51 -8.69 14.71
N LEU A 74 -11.16 -7.40 14.78
CA LEU A 74 -11.69 -6.48 15.79
C LEU A 74 -13.23 -6.42 15.77
N GLY A 75 -13.85 -6.41 14.59
CA GLY A 75 -15.31 -6.42 14.45
C GLY A 75 -15.96 -7.73 14.93
N ALA A 76 -15.26 -8.87 14.82
CA ALA A 76 -15.74 -10.15 15.32
C ALA A 76 -15.62 -10.28 16.85
N TRP A 77 -14.54 -9.74 17.43
CA TRP A 77 -14.25 -9.86 18.87
C TRP A 77 -14.85 -8.72 19.71
N ALA A 78 -15.13 -7.57 19.13
CA ALA A 78 -15.66 -6.39 19.82
C ALA A 78 -16.72 -5.66 18.98
N PRO A 79 -17.94 -6.21 18.85
CA PRO A 79 -19.00 -5.62 18.02
C PRO A 79 -19.43 -4.21 18.46
N GLN A 80 -19.20 -3.84 19.71
CA GLN A 80 -19.41 -2.49 20.23
C GLN A 80 -18.41 -1.48 19.63
N LEU A 81 -17.17 -1.90 19.37
CA LEU A 81 -16.11 -1.10 18.71
C LEU A 81 -16.45 -0.80 17.24
N ALA A 82 -17.16 -1.71 16.57
CA ALA A 82 -17.65 -1.48 15.21
C ALA A 82 -18.70 -0.34 15.13
N HIS A 83 -19.40 -0.05 16.24
CA HIS A 83 -20.39 1.03 16.34
C HIS A 83 -19.86 2.30 17.03
N SER A 84 -18.64 2.29 17.55
CA SER A 84 -18.09 3.38 18.34
C SER A 84 -16.88 4.00 17.65
N GLY A 85 -17.13 5.10 16.92
CA GLY A 85 -16.09 6.06 16.54
C GLY A 85 -14.87 5.52 15.78
N LEU A 86 -14.90 4.28 15.26
CA LEU A 86 -13.72 3.64 14.68
C LEU A 86 -13.20 4.40 13.46
N HIS A 87 -14.10 4.93 12.65
CA HIS A 87 -13.82 5.86 11.55
C HIS A 87 -13.05 7.14 11.99
N TRP A 88 -13.36 7.69 13.16
CA TRP A 88 -12.72 8.87 13.76
C TRP A 88 -11.35 8.49 14.28
N ALA A 89 -11.23 7.33 14.94
CA ALA A 89 -9.95 6.82 15.42
C ALA A 89 -8.99 6.53 14.26
N LEU A 90 -9.45 5.85 13.21
CA LEU A 90 -8.66 5.54 12.01
C LEU A 90 -8.29 6.81 11.23
N GLY A 91 -9.22 7.74 11.07
CA GLY A 91 -8.96 9.01 10.41
C GLY A 91 -7.98 9.90 11.19
N ALA A 92 -8.16 10.01 12.51
CA ALA A 92 -7.23 10.71 13.39
C ALA A 92 -5.85 10.05 13.40
N LEU A 93 -5.78 8.72 13.36
CA LEU A 93 -4.52 7.99 13.25
C LEU A 93 -3.79 8.32 11.95
N LEU A 94 -4.48 8.35 10.80
CA LEU A 94 -3.90 8.71 9.51
C LEU A 94 -3.37 10.16 9.49
N ILE A 95 -4.15 11.10 10.01
CA ILE A 95 -3.75 12.52 10.09
C ILE A 95 -2.58 12.71 11.07
N GLY A 96 -2.65 12.11 12.25
CA GLY A 96 -1.58 12.14 13.24
C GLY A 96 -0.29 11.52 12.72
N TRP A 97 -0.40 10.42 11.98
CA TRP A 97 0.74 9.77 11.33
C TRP A 97 1.36 10.64 10.22
N ALA A 98 0.55 11.33 9.42
CA ALA A 98 1.04 12.30 8.44
C ALA A 98 1.78 13.46 9.11
N ALA A 99 1.22 14.01 10.20
CA ALA A 99 1.84 15.06 10.98
C ALA A 99 3.17 14.62 11.62
N TRP A 100 3.23 13.39 12.13
CA TRP A 100 4.46 12.81 12.67
C TRP A 100 5.55 12.64 11.62
N GLN A 101 5.20 12.12 10.43
CA GLN A 101 6.14 12.02 9.30
C GLN A 101 6.65 13.40 8.88
N HIS A 102 5.78 14.39 8.82
CA HIS A 102 6.18 15.76 8.51
C HIS A 102 7.19 16.32 9.53
N ALA A 103 6.94 16.09 10.83
CA ALA A 103 7.78 16.59 11.91
C ALA A 103 9.12 15.82 12.09
N TYR A 104 9.14 14.51 11.84
CA TYR A 104 10.27 13.63 12.21
C TYR A 104 10.88 12.81 11.06
N GLY A 105 10.23 12.71 9.89
CA GLY A 105 10.60 11.81 8.79
C GLY A 105 11.98 12.05 8.16
N HIS A 106 12.54 13.26 8.32
CA HIS A 106 13.82 13.63 7.70
C HIS A 106 15.06 13.07 8.41
N ARG A 107 14.92 12.42 9.58
CA ARG A 107 16.06 12.06 10.45
C ARG A 107 16.63 10.66 10.27
N HIS A 108 15.93 9.76 9.57
CA HIS A 108 16.33 8.35 9.51
C HIS A 108 17.03 8.00 8.19
N ARG A 109 18.35 8.14 8.14
CA ARG A 109 19.19 7.54 7.08
C ARG A 109 19.43 6.06 7.39
N VAL A 110 18.44 5.22 7.10
CA VAL A 110 18.63 3.78 7.26
C VAL A 110 19.48 3.28 6.09
N ARG A 111 20.71 2.85 6.38
CA ARG A 111 21.62 2.25 5.40
C ARG A 111 21.29 0.75 5.27
N VAL A 112 20.33 0.42 4.41
CA VAL A 112 20.17 -0.98 3.99
C VAL A 112 21.24 -1.28 2.95
N GLY A 113 22.15 -2.20 3.28
CA GLY A 113 23.22 -2.62 2.37
C GLY A 113 22.65 -3.29 1.11
N MET A 114 23.26 -3.02 -0.03
CA MET A 114 22.91 -3.55 -1.36
C MET A 114 23.15 -5.08 -1.53
N THR A 115 23.24 -5.82 -0.41
CA THR A 115 23.37 -7.28 -0.34
C THR A 115 22.22 -7.93 0.44
N ALA A 116 21.10 -7.22 0.58
CA ALA A 116 19.91 -7.75 1.26
C ALA A 116 19.38 -9.02 0.54
N GLY A 117 19.36 -10.14 1.26
CA GLY A 117 18.72 -11.37 0.79
C GLY A 117 17.19 -11.24 0.72
N PHE A 118 16.52 -12.27 0.20
CA PHE A 118 15.06 -12.29 -0.01
C PHE A 118 14.25 -11.87 1.22
N VAL A 119 14.57 -12.43 2.39
CA VAL A 119 13.87 -12.13 3.65
C VAL A 119 14.08 -10.68 4.08
N ALA A 120 15.29 -10.15 3.92
CA ALA A 120 15.58 -8.75 4.25
C ALA A 120 14.82 -7.79 3.33
N LEU A 121 14.72 -8.11 2.03
CA LEU A 121 13.92 -7.34 1.08
C LEU A 121 12.42 -7.39 1.41
N ALA A 122 11.90 -8.56 1.78
CA ALA A 122 10.50 -8.71 2.19
C ALA A 122 10.19 -7.96 3.49
N ALA A 123 11.03 -8.11 4.51
CA ALA A 123 10.88 -7.40 5.78
C ALA A 123 10.99 -5.87 5.60
N TRP A 124 11.94 -5.42 4.77
CA TRP A 124 12.08 -4.02 4.42
C TRP A 124 10.84 -3.48 3.71
N SER A 125 10.33 -4.22 2.73
CA SER A 125 9.12 -3.83 2.01
C SER A 125 7.90 -3.79 2.93
N ALA A 126 7.77 -4.73 3.88
CA ALA A 126 6.70 -4.70 4.88
C ALA A 126 6.83 -3.49 5.81
N LEU A 127 8.04 -3.15 6.25
CA LEU A 127 8.31 -1.97 7.06
C LEU A 127 7.94 -0.70 6.30
N MET A 128 8.40 -0.55 5.05
CA MET A 128 8.08 0.61 4.23
C MET A 128 6.57 0.72 3.96
N ALA A 129 5.89 -0.37 3.62
CA ALA A 129 4.44 -0.38 3.41
C ALA A 129 3.67 0.03 4.67
N THR A 130 4.14 -0.39 5.84
CA THR A 130 3.57 -0.02 7.14
C THR A 130 3.82 1.46 7.45
N LEU A 131 5.04 1.93 7.26
CA LEU A 131 5.41 3.34 7.49
C LEU A 131 4.67 4.29 6.56
N HIS A 132 4.39 3.86 5.34
CA HIS A 132 3.60 4.62 4.39
C HIS A 132 2.09 4.51 4.67
N GLY A 133 1.66 3.62 5.58
CA GLY A 133 0.25 3.47 5.94
C GLY A 133 -0.59 2.79 4.87
N ALA A 134 0.02 1.96 4.01
CA ALA A 134 -0.63 1.37 2.84
C ALA A 134 -1.91 0.61 3.17
N GLY A 135 -1.85 -0.21 4.23
CA GLY A 135 -3.02 -0.94 4.72
C GLY A 135 -4.10 -0.02 5.32
N LEU A 136 -3.70 1.03 6.04
CA LEU A 136 -4.63 2.01 6.61
C LEU A 136 -5.33 2.83 5.53
N MET A 137 -4.65 3.11 4.40
CA MET A 137 -5.24 3.86 3.29
C MET A 137 -6.36 3.10 2.56
N LEU A 138 -6.43 1.77 2.69
CA LEU A 138 -7.53 0.98 2.12
C LEU A 138 -8.79 0.96 3.00
N MET A 139 -8.69 1.43 4.24
CA MET A 139 -9.79 1.38 5.20
C MET A 139 -11.09 2.07 4.76
N PRO A 140 -11.05 3.25 4.11
CA PRO A 140 -12.27 3.88 3.58
C PRO A 140 -12.99 3.10 2.51
N ALA A 141 -12.26 2.37 1.68
CA ALA A 141 -12.88 1.51 0.69
C ALA A 141 -13.42 0.22 1.34
N LEU A 142 -12.78 -0.28 2.40
CA LEU A 142 -13.10 -1.54 3.04
C LEU A 142 -14.35 -1.46 3.94
N LEU A 143 -14.47 -0.40 4.74
CA LEU A 143 -15.53 -0.27 5.76
C LEU A 143 -16.96 -0.36 5.20
N PRO A 144 -17.33 0.38 4.12
CA PRO A 144 -18.67 0.30 3.54
C PRO A 144 -18.99 -1.08 2.95
N VAL A 145 -17.99 -1.76 2.39
CA VAL A 145 -18.17 -3.10 1.78
C VAL A 145 -18.40 -4.15 2.86
N CYS A 146 -17.60 -4.12 3.94
CA CYS A 146 -17.76 -5.05 5.06
C CYS A 146 -19.02 -4.77 5.91
N GLY A 147 -19.43 -3.51 6.04
CA GLY A 147 -20.61 -3.11 6.82
C GLY A 147 -21.96 -3.36 6.13
N SER A 148 -21.96 -3.54 4.81
CA SER A 148 -23.18 -3.73 4.02
C SER A 148 -23.89 -5.08 4.23
N GLY A 149 -23.24 -6.07 4.85
CA GLY A 149 -23.77 -7.43 4.97
C GLY A 149 -23.88 -8.21 3.65
N VAL A 150 -23.48 -7.62 2.52
CA VAL A 150 -23.60 -8.18 1.16
C VAL A 150 -22.43 -9.12 0.79
N SER A 151 -21.39 -9.20 1.62
CA SER A 151 -20.20 -10.01 1.31
C SER A 151 -20.41 -11.50 1.59
N VAL A 152 -20.76 -12.28 0.56
CA VAL A 152 -20.77 -13.75 0.61
C VAL A 152 -19.32 -14.26 0.71
N GLY A 153 -18.92 -14.72 1.91
CA GLY A 153 -17.56 -15.18 2.24
C GLY A 153 -16.91 -14.50 3.47
N GLY A 154 -17.57 -13.48 4.02
CA GLY A 154 -17.18 -12.82 5.27
C GLY A 154 -16.07 -11.77 5.13
N PRO A 155 -15.84 -10.94 6.17
CA PRO A 155 -14.93 -9.80 6.13
C PRO A 155 -13.49 -10.16 5.75
N LEU A 156 -13.01 -11.35 6.14
CA LEU A 156 -11.66 -11.82 5.82
C LEU A 156 -11.43 -12.06 4.33
N LEU A 157 -12.43 -12.60 3.61
CA LEU A 157 -12.30 -12.82 2.17
C LEU A 157 -12.24 -11.50 1.40
N VAL A 158 -13.02 -10.51 1.83
CA VAL A 158 -12.98 -9.15 1.25
C VAL A 158 -11.63 -8.50 1.51
N SER A 159 -11.12 -8.55 2.74
CA SER A 159 -9.78 -8.04 3.07
C SER A 159 -8.69 -8.71 2.24
N ALA A 160 -8.76 -10.03 2.02
CA ALA A 160 -7.83 -10.75 1.17
C ALA A 160 -7.93 -10.32 -0.29
N ALA A 161 -9.14 -10.13 -0.83
CA ALA A 161 -9.35 -9.67 -2.20
C ALA A 161 -8.85 -8.23 -2.42
N PHE A 162 -9.13 -7.32 -1.49
CA PHE A 162 -8.61 -5.95 -1.52
C PHE A 162 -7.08 -5.94 -1.46
N THR A 163 -6.50 -6.71 -0.55
CA THR A 163 -5.05 -6.88 -0.42
C THR A 163 -4.44 -7.41 -1.71
N ALA A 164 -5.01 -8.46 -2.28
CA ALA A 164 -4.50 -9.09 -3.50
C ALA A 164 -4.56 -8.11 -4.68
N LEU A 165 -5.71 -7.47 -4.90
CA LEU A 165 -5.88 -6.50 -5.98
C LEU A 165 -4.92 -5.33 -5.83
N HIS A 166 -4.87 -4.71 -4.64
CA HIS A 166 -3.96 -3.61 -4.35
C HIS A 166 -2.51 -4.02 -4.61
N THR A 167 -2.09 -5.17 -4.07
CA THR A 167 -0.71 -5.67 -4.23
C THR A 167 -0.37 -5.92 -5.69
N VAL A 168 -1.25 -6.58 -6.46
CA VAL A 168 -1.03 -6.86 -7.88
C VAL A 168 -0.87 -5.56 -8.67
N VAL A 169 -1.73 -4.57 -8.44
CA VAL A 169 -1.66 -3.28 -9.14
C VAL A 169 -0.38 -2.52 -8.75
N THR A 170 -0.04 -2.50 -7.45
CA THR A 170 1.22 -1.92 -6.95
C THR A 170 2.42 -2.59 -7.62
N LEU A 171 2.43 -3.92 -7.71
CA LEU A 171 3.53 -4.67 -8.30
C LEU A 171 3.65 -4.45 -9.80
N ALA A 172 2.53 -4.47 -10.52
CA ALA A 172 2.51 -4.23 -11.96
C ALA A 172 3.04 -2.83 -12.28
N THR A 173 2.61 -1.83 -11.52
CA THR A 173 3.09 -0.45 -11.66
C THR A 173 4.58 -0.33 -11.32
N THR A 174 5.01 -0.94 -10.22
CA THR A 174 6.42 -1.02 -9.79
C THR A 174 7.29 -1.65 -10.87
N ALA A 175 6.86 -2.80 -11.41
CA ALA A 175 7.58 -3.55 -12.42
C ALA A 175 7.69 -2.76 -13.73
N ALA A 176 6.59 -2.15 -14.18
CA ALA A 176 6.58 -1.33 -15.39
C ALA A 176 7.56 -0.16 -15.30
N ILE A 177 7.53 0.57 -14.18
CA ILE A 177 8.43 1.71 -13.95
C ILE A 177 9.88 1.24 -13.79
N ALA A 178 10.12 0.14 -13.07
CA ALA A 178 11.46 -0.42 -12.89
C ALA A 178 12.08 -0.85 -14.23
N LEU A 179 11.31 -1.52 -15.08
CA LEU A 179 11.76 -1.94 -16.41
C LEU A 179 12.04 -0.74 -17.31
N LEU A 180 11.13 0.25 -17.33
CA LEU A 180 11.34 1.49 -18.08
C LEU A 180 12.61 2.22 -17.61
N ALA A 181 12.83 2.29 -16.29
CA ALA A 181 14.00 2.90 -15.70
C ALA A 181 15.29 2.13 -16.03
N TYR A 182 15.25 0.80 -15.96
CA TYR A 182 16.38 -0.07 -16.25
C TYR A 182 16.79 -0.02 -17.73
N GLU A 183 15.81 -0.02 -18.64
CA GLU A 183 16.07 -0.10 -20.09
C GLU A 183 16.36 1.26 -20.74
N TYR A 184 15.69 2.33 -20.32
CA TYR A 184 15.68 3.59 -21.09
C TYR A 184 16.23 4.81 -20.34
N LEU A 185 16.09 4.88 -19.01
CA LEU A 185 16.25 6.13 -18.28
C LEU A 185 17.48 6.15 -17.36
N GLY A 186 17.95 4.97 -16.95
CA GLY A 186 18.89 4.82 -15.85
C GLY A 186 18.41 5.51 -14.57
N LEU A 187 19.29 5.62 -13.57
CA LEU A 187 19.01 6.39 -12.35
C LEU A 187 19.14 7.91 -12.55
N GLY A 188 19.44 8.36 -13.77
CA GLY A 188 19.62 9.77 -14.10
C GLY A 188 18.33 10.59 -13.97
N ILE A 189 17.16 9.94 -14.13
CA ILE A 189 15.86 10.63 -14.04
C ILE A 189 15.59 11.18 -12.63
N LEU A 190 16.12 10.54 -11.59
CA LEU A 190 16.00 11.01 -10.20
C LEU A 190 16.77 12.31 -9.94
N ARG A 191 17.73 12.66 -10.79
CA ARG A 191 18.55 13.88 -10.65
C ARG A 191 17.95 15.11 -11.31
N ARG A 192 16.88 15.00 -12.11
CA ARG A 192 16.37 16.09 -12.97
C ARG A 192 15.18 16.89 -12.42
N GLY A 193 14.87 16.76 -11.13
CA GLY A 193 13.75 17.48 -10.51
C GLY A 193 12.49 16.66 -10.61
N TRP A 194 12.26 15.84 -9.59
CA TRP A 194 11.04 15.03 -9.46
C TRP A 194 10.09 15.68 -8.47
N ILE A 195 8.79 15.38 -8.62
CA ILE A 195 7.77 15.73 -7.63
C ILE A 195 8.24 15.19 -6.29
N ASN A 196 8.10 16.01 -5.24
CA ASN A 196 8.45 15.62 -3.90
C ASN A 196 7.41 14.60 -3.41
N PHE A 197 7.64 13.31 -3.68
CA PHE A 197 6.69 12.22 -3.40
C PHE A 197 6.25 12.17 -1.94
N GLU A 198 7.11 12.61 -1.03
CA GLU A 198 6.80 12.76 0.39
C GLU A 198 5.61 13.71 0.64
N TRP A 199 5.56 14.85 -0.06
CA TRP A 199 4.45 15.80 0.05
C TRP A 199 3.15 15.25 -0.51
N LEU A 200 3.24 14.58 -1.66
CA LEU A 200 2.10 13.90 -2.28
C LEU A 200 1.57 12.79 -1.34
N TRP A 201 2.48 12.08 -0.66
CA TRP A 201 2.18 11.04 0.30
C TRP A 201 1.46 11.56 1.54
N GLN A 202 2.03 12.57 2.18
CA GLN A 202 1.43 13.23 3.34
C GLN A 202 0.04 13.79 2.99
N GLY A 203 -0.10 14.42 1.82
CA GLY A 203 -1.39 14.87 1.30
C GLY A 203 -2.40 13.74 1.14
N ALA A 204 -1.99 12.59 0.61
CA ALA A 204 -2.86 11.43 0.46
C ALA A 204 -3.29 10.84 1.81
N LEU A 205 -2.39 10.76 2.79
CA LEU A 205 -2.73 10.32 4.16
C LEU A 205 -3.75 11.26 4.82
N VAL A 206 -3.53 12.58 4.73
CA VAL A 206 -4.47 13.58 5.25
C VAL A 206 -5.82 13.50 4.55
N ALA A 207 -5.84 13.43 3.21
CA ALA A 207 -7.07 13.32 2.44
C ALA A 207 -7.85 12.06 2.80
N THR A 208 -7.16 10.93 2.93
CA THR A 208 -7.76 9.64 3.30
C THR A 208 -8.31 9.69 4.73
N GLY A 209 -7.55 10.27 5.66
CA GLY A 209 -7.98 10.44 7.05
C GLY A 209 -9.18 11.38 7.19
N ALA A 210 -9.19 12.48 6.44
CA ALA A 210 -10.30 13.43 6.39
C ALA A 210 -11.56 12.79 5.77
N LEU A 211 -11.40 12.00 4.70
CA LEU A 211 -12.51 11.25 4.10
C LEU A 211 -13.08 10.23 5.09
N MET A 212 -12.20 9.53 5.83
CA MET A 212 -12.58 8.61 6.90
C MET A 212 -13.48 9.27 7.94
N ILE A 213 -13.07 10.47 8.37
CA ILE A 213 -13.80 11.28 9.35
C ILE A 213 -15.13 11.79 8.79
N ALA A 214 -15.15 12.25 7.54
CA ALA A 214 -16.30 12.92 6.94
C ALA A 214 -17.42 11.96 6.52
N VAL A 215 -17.06 10.74 6.09
CA VAL A 215 -18.00 9.72 5.59
C VAL A 215 -18.37 8.72 6.68
N GLY A 216 -17.62 8.72 7.77
CA GLY A 216 -17.85 7.87 8.92
C GLY A 216 -19.14 8.20 9.65
#